data_AF-A0A7C4MJC5-F1
#
_entry.id   AF-A0A7C4MJC5-F1
#
_cell.length_a   1.000
_cell.length_b   1.000
_cell.length_c   1.000
_cell.angle_alpha   90.00
_cell.angle_beta   90.00
_cell.angle_gamma   90.00
#
_symmetry.space_group_name_H-M   'P 1'
#
loop_
_entity.id
_entity.type
_entity.pdbx_description
1 polymer ?
#
loop_
_entity_poly.entity_id
_entity_poly.type
_entity_poly.pdbx_seq_one_letter_code
_entity_poly.pdbx_strand_id
1 'polypeptide(L)'
;MGDDDFSIFLEDFCDFLYSLEVSVVKMKMQIAKLVGVAEEKRKWNWNPDAIEWVKAEGFKGNYERSEDVNNSEFKKMPEGFG
;
A
#
# COMPACT_ATOMS: atom_id res chain seq x y z
N MET A 1 -16.26 -30.47 21.94
CA MET A 1 -16.12 -29.32 21.03
C MET A 1 -16.19 -29.90 19.64
N GLY A 2 -17.29 -29.66 18.94
CA GLY A 2 -17.45 -30.12 17.55
C GLY A 2 -16.61 -29.26 16.62
N ASP A 3 -16.37 -29.73 15.39
CA ASP A 3 -15.67 -28.96 14.36
C ASP A 3 -16.39 -27.63 14.06
N ASP A 4 -17.70 -27.58 14.26
CA ASP A 4 -18.53 -26.37 14.15
C ASP A 4 -18.22 -25.34 15.24
N ASP A 5 -18.01 -25.77 16.49
CA ASP A 5 -17.67 -24.89 17.61
C ASP A 5 -16.31 -24.20 17.38
N PHE A 6 -15.36 -24.95 16.82
CA PHE A 6 -14.03 -24.42 16.51
C PHE A 6 -14.07 -23.44 15.34
N SER A 7 -14.90 -23.71 14.32
CA SER A 7 -15.08 -22.83 13.17
C SER A 7 -15.70 -21.49 13.57
N ILE A 8 -16.75 -21.52 14.41
CA ILE A 8 -17.38 -20.30 14.97
C ILE A 8 -16.36 -19.49 15.78
N PHE A 9 -15.57 -20.15 16.62
CA PHE A 9 -14.53 -19.48 17.38
C PHE A 9 -13.49 -18.78 16.49
N LEU A 10 -13.06 -19.42 15.39
CA LEU A 10 -12.10 -18.82 14.47
C LEU A 10 -12.69 -17.60 13.75
N GLU A 11 -13.96 -17.65 13.36
CA GLU A 11 -14.66 -16.52 12.75
C GLU A 11 -14.73 -15.33 13.72
N ASP A 12 -15.21 -15.56 14.94
CA ASP A 12 -15.29 -14.54 15.99
C ASP A 12 -13.90 -13.95 16.31
N PHE A 13 -12.87 -14.80 16.34
CA PHE A 13 -11.50 -14.37 16.61
C PHE A 13 -10.93 -13.52 15.47
N CYS A 14 -11.18 -13.89 14.21
CA CYS A 14 -10.79 -13.10 13.05
C CYS A 14 -11.49 -11.73 13.05
N ASP A 15 -12.78 -11.68 13.34
CA ASP A 15 -13.55 -10.44 13.42
C ASP A 15 -13.05 -9.51 14.54
N PHE A 16 -12.68 -10.09 15.68
CA PHE A 16 -12.04 -9.37 16.77
C PHE A 16 -10.70 -8.76 16.34
N LEU A 17 -9.82 -9.55 15.72
CA LEU A 17 -8.52 -9.08 15.24
C LEU A 17 -8.67 -7.96 14.20
N TYR A 18 -9.58 -8.12 13.25
CA TYR A 18 -9.87 -7.09 12.25
C TYR A 18 -10.39 -5.80 12.89
N SER A 19 -11.27 -5.92 13.89
CA SER A 19 -11.80 -4.77 14.64
C SER A 19 -10.69 -4.02 15.40
N LEU A 20 -9.70 -4.73 15.94
CA LEU A 20 -8.52 -4.12 16.56
C LEU A 20 -7.68 -3.35 15.54
N GLU A 21 -7.41 -3.93 14.38
CA GLU A 21 -6.65 -3.26 13.31
C GLU A 21 -7.32 -1.96 12.87
N VAL A 22 -8.63 -2.00 12.62
CA VAL A 22 -9.43 -0.82 12.27
C VAL A 22 -9.37 0.24 13.37
N SER A 23 -9.46 -0.18 14.63
CA SER A 23 -9.36 0.72 15.78
C SER A 23 -7.99 1.41 15.87
N VAL A 24 -6.91 0.67 15.64
CA VAL A 24 -5.54 1.22 15.60
C VAL A 24 -5.40 2.25 14.48
N VAL A 25 -5.92 1.97 13.28
CA VAL A 25 -5.89 2.94 12.17
C VAL A 25 -6.65 4.22 12.52
N LYS A 26 -7.86 4.09 13.07
CA LYS A 26 -8.66 5.24 13.52
C LYS A 26 -7.93 6.08 14.56
N MET A 27 -7.30 5.44 15.55
CA MET A 27 -6.51 6.14 16.57
C MET A 27 -5.32 6.88 15.95
N LYS A 28 -4.57 6.23 15.04
CA LYS A 28 -3.46 6.89 14.31
C LYS A 28 -3.93 8.12 13.56
N MET A 29 -5.10 8.07 12.90
CA MET A 29 -5.68 9.22 12.20
C MET A 29 -6.06 10.35 13.17
N GLN A 30 -6.67 10.02 14.32
CA GLN A 30 -7.02 11.02 15.32
C GLN A 30 -5.78 11.69 15.91
N ILE A 31 -4.74 10.91 16.23
CA ILE A 31 -3.45 11.43 16.70
C ILE A 31 -2.86 12.37 15.65
N ALA A 32 -2.80 11.94 14.38
CA ALA A 32 -2.26 12.77 13.29
C ALA A 32 -2.97 14.13 13.19
N LYS A 33 -4.32 14.15 13.30
CA LYS A 33 -5.11 15.38 13.35
C LYS A 33 -4.74 16.26 14.55
N LEU A 34 -4.57 15.67 15.74
CA LEU A 34 -4.27 16.41 16.97
C LEU A 34 -2.85 16.98 16.99
N VAL A 35 -1.86 16.23 16.49
CA VAL A 35 -0.44 16.65 16.49
C VAL A 35 -0.07 17.56 15.32
N GLY A 36 -1.05 17.99 14.52
CA GLY A 36 -0.79 18.83 13.34
C GLY A 36 0.04 18.13 12.27
N VAL A 37 0.12 16.80 12.31
CA VAL A 37 0.57 16.00 11.17
C VAL A 37 -0.62 15.96 10.21
N ALA A 38 -0.88 17.11 9.58
CA ALA A 38 -1.71 17.18 8.40
C ALA A 38 -1.24 16.08 7.45
N GLU A 39 -2.16 15.48 6.71
CA GLU A 39 -1.94 14.44 5.72
C GLU A 39 -0.93 14.79 4.61
N GLU A 40 -0.20 15.90 4.72
CA GLU A 40 0.91 16.30 3.87
C GLU A 40 2.08 15.30 3.85
N LYS A 41 2.19 14.37 4.82
CA LYS A 41 3.14 13.24 4.74
C LYS A 41 2.54 11.94 4.21
N ARG A 42 1.27 11.95 3.81
CA ARG A 42 0.76 11.11 2.72
C ARG A 42 0.80 11.87 1.39
N LYS A 43 1.71 12.85 1.24
CA LYS A 43 2.36 13.04 -0.06
C LYS A 43 3.03 11.72 -0.39
N TRP A 44 2.29 10.92 -1.12
CA TRP A 44 2.72 9.89 -2.03
C TRP A 44 3.86 10.47 -2.86
N ASN A 45 5.06 10.48 -2.26
CA ASN A 45 6.25 11.09 -2.83
C ASN A 45 6.83 10.11 -3.84
N TRP A 46 6.03 9.82 -4.87
CA TRP A 46 6.49 9.11 -6.05
C TRP A 46 7.48 10.02 -6.75
N ASN A 47 8.73 9.58 -6.83
CA ASN A 47 9.74 10.29 -7.58
C ASN A 47 10.12 9.47 -8.82
N PRO A 48 9.59 9.78 -10.02
CA PRO A 48 9.94 9.06 -11.24
C PRO A 48 11.43 9.17 -11.59
N ASP A 49 12.10 10.24 -11.18
CA ASP A 49 13.54 10.44 -11.42
C ASP A 49 14.42 9.52 -10.55
N ALA A 50 13.83 8.89 -9.53
CA ALA A 50 14.50 7.86 -8.72
C ALA A 50 14.36 6.44 -9.30
N ILE A 51 13.69 6.31 -10.45
CA ILE A 51 13.62 5.07 -11.23
C ILE A 51 14.59 5.19 -12.39
N GLU A 52 15.53 4.24 -12.50
CA GLU A 52 16.42 4.18 -13.65
C GLU A 52 15.65 3.64 -14.87
N TRP A 53 15.40 4.52 -15.84
CA TRP A 53 14.74 4.19 -17.10
C TRP A 53 15.78 3.96 -18.20
N VAL A 54 15.68 2.80 -18.86
CA VAL A 54 16.52 2.41 -20.00
C VAL A 54 15.66 2.42 -21.25
N LYS A 55 16.15 3.10 -22.30
CA LYS A 55 15.51 3.07 -23.63
C LYS A 55 15.65 1.69 -24.24
N ALA A 56 14.54 1.15 -24.71
CA ALA A 56 14.44 -0.13 -25.37
C ALA A 56 13.66 0.02 -26.68
N GLU A 57 13.94 -0.82 -27.66
CA GLU A 57 13.23 -0.83 -28.93
C GLU A 57 12.29 -2.04 -28.98
N GLY A 58 11.02 -1.80 -29.28
CA GLY A 58 10.00 -2.82 -29.41
C GLY A 58 9.38 -2.80 -30.81
N PHE A 59 8.50 -3.76 -31.06
CA PHE A 59 7.79 -3.88 -32.35
C PHE A 59 6.95 -2.64 -32.71
N LYS A 60 6.59 -1.81 -31.73
CA LYS A 60 5.83 -0.56 -31.89
C LYS A 60 6.70 0.71 -31.82
N GLY A 61 8.02 0.56 -31.80
CA GLY A 61 8.99 1.66 -31.66
C GLY A 61 9.68 1.71 -30.30
N ASN A 62 10.35 2.83 -30.02
CA ASN A 62 11.13 3.03 -28.80
C ASN A 62 10.20 3.19 -27.57
N TYR A 63 10.58 2.57 -26.46
CA TYR A 63 9.93 2.69 -25.16
C TYR A 63 10.99 2.75 -24.05
N GLU A 64 10.58 3.08 -22.83
CA GLU A 64 11.45 3.11 -21.67
C GLU A 64 11.01 2.02 -20.69
N ARG A 65 11.99 1.30 -20.13
CA ARG A 65 11.76 0.26 -19.12
C ARG A 65 12.77 0.40 -17.99
N SER A 66 12.38 0.08 -16.77
CA SER A 66 13.34 -0.07 -15.68
C SER A 66 13.74 -1.52 -15.52
N GLU A 67 15.03 -1.78 -15.28
CA GLU A 67 15.52 -3.13 -14.96
C GLU A 67 15.38 -3.43 -13.46
N ASP A 68 15.23 -2.41 -12.61
CA ASP A 68 14.99 -2.55 -11.18
C ASP A 68 13.48 -2.62 -10.84
N VAL A 69 12.88 -3.76 -11.15
CA VAL A 69 11.45 -4.04 -10.91
C VAL A 69 11.11 -4.03 -9.41
N ASN A 70 12.10 -4.15 -8.51
CA ASN A 70 11.91 -4.14 -7.07
C ASN A 70 12.02 -2.74 -6.45
N ASN A 71 12.25 -1.70 -7.26
CA ASN A 71 12.37 -0.34 -6.77
C ASN A 71 11.10 0.07 -5.99
N SER A 72 11.30 0.53 -4.76
CA SER A 72 10.22 0.93 -3.87
C SER A 72 9.36 2.09 -4.42
N GLU A 73 9.86 2.83 -5.39
CA GLU A 73 9.13 3.88 -6.09
C GLU A 73 7.98 3.33 -6.95
N PHE A 74 8.10 2.13 -7.53
CA PHE A 74 6.97 1.52 -8.25
C PHE A 74 5.77 1.24 -7.34
N LYS A 75 6.03 0.90 -6.07
CA LYS A 75 4.97 0.69 -5.05
C LYS A 75 4.31 2.00 -4.60
N LYS A 76 4.97 3.12 -4.89
CA LYS A 76 4.47 4.47 -4.67
C LYS A 76 3.97 5.05 -5.99
N MET A 77 3.65 4.30 -7.03
CA MET A 77 3.11 4.85 -8.28
C MET A 77 1.59 5.04 -8.16
N PRO A 78 1.02 6.21 -8.50
CA PRO A 78 -0.42 6.42 -8.42
C PRO A 78 -1.18 5.55 -9.44
N GLU A 79 -2.35 5.03 -9.04
CA GLU A 79 -3.24 4.28 -9.94
C GLU A 79 -3.69 5.20 -11.09
N GLY A 80 -3.41 4.80 -12.35
CA GLY A 80 -3.71 5.60 -13.55
C GLY A 80 -2.48 6.13 -14.30
N PHE A 81 -1.28 5.87 -13.77
CA PHE A 81 -0.03 6.00 -14.52
C PHE A 81 0.24 4.63 -15.20
N GLY A 82 -0.16 4.47 -16.46
CA GLY A 82 -0.05 3.22 -17.22
C GLY A 82 -0.55 3.38 -18.65
#